data_AF-A0A8H5CJQ1-F1
#
_entry.id   AF-A0A8H5CJQ1-F1
#
_cell.length_a   1.000
_cell.length_b   1.000
_cell.length_c   1.000
_cell.angle_alpha   90.00
_cell.angle_beta   90.00
_cell.angle_gamma   90.00
#
_symmetry.space_group_name_H-M   'P 1'
#
loop_
_entity.id
_entity.type
_entity.pdbx_description
1 polymer ?
#
loop_
_entity_poly.entity_id
_entity_poly.type
_entity_poly.pdbx_seq_one_letter_code
_entity_poly.pdbx_strand_id
1 'polypeptide(L)'
;MLPWTQHPTLLLLGAIGVSALDITVPLTAPSSSRPIARDHVSFSLEQDRWLDWSGATSRNEFFYNTLDNLKQLAGLPPQIRIGANSQDNTNFNPGIQGPIAQTVFPDYTQNVPYPEAKSVVVGDGYFATARFLPRDTHVIWGVNLGQNNLTASYLVAQSIAKAFALPEVKNNGIVLDGMIIGNEPDLFPNNGHRPSGWNVTQYISEWKTFASNITDVLKISSTSTTKFWAAAFAGSSYANYGLTSHTTVT
;
A
#
# COMPACT_ATOMS: atom_id res chain seq x y z
N MET A 1 91.04 -12.33 7.33
CA MET A 1 89.93 -12.38 8.31
C MET A 1 89.10 -11.13 8.14
N LEU A 2 87.94 -11.25 7.50
CA LEU A 2 86.92 -10.20 7.41
C LEU A 2 85.73 -10.69 8.25
N PRO A 3 85.24 -9.92 9.24
CA PRO A 3 84.15 -10.38 10.08
C PRO A 3 82.82 -10.24 9.34
N TRP A 4 82.05 -11.31 9.34
CA TRP A 4 80.67 -11.31 8.86
C TRP A 4 79.80 -10.54 9.86
N THR A 5 79.25 -9.39 9.46
CA THR A 5 78.24 -8.67 10.24
C THR A 5 76.88 -9.28 9.97
N GLN A 6 76.30 -9.97 10.96
CA GLN A 6 74.90 -10.38 10.92
C GLN A 6 74.02 -9.15 11.18
N HIS A 7 73.19 -8.78 10.20
CA HIS A 7 72.14 -7.77 10.40
C HIS A 7 70.90 -8.45 10.99
N PRO A 8 70.43 -8.05 12.17
CA PRO A 8 69.17 -8.56 12.70
C PRO A 8 68.02 -7.97 11.88
N THR A 9 67.27 -8.83 11.17
CA THR A 9 66.00 -8.45 10.55
C THR A 9 64.94 -8.35 11.64
N LEU A 10 64.52 -7.13 11.96
CA LEU A 10 63.44 -6.88 12.91
C LEU A 10 62.10 -7.15 12.20
N LEU A 11 61.45 -8.28 12.49
CA LEU A 11 60.07 -8.51 12.10
C LEU A 11 59.16 -7.64 13.00
N LEU A 12 58.58 -6.58 12.45
CA LEU A 12 57.44 -5.91 13.07
C LEU A 12 56.22 -6.83 12.93
N LEU A 13 55.85 -7.51 14.03
CA LEU A 13 54.48 -8.02 14.17
C LEU A 13 53.56 -6.82 14.39
N GLY A 14 52.84 -6.42 13.33
CA GLY A 14 51.72 -5.48 13.46
C GLY A 14 50.59 -6.14 14.24
N ALA A 15 50.41 -5.74 15.50
CA ALA A 15 49.23 -6.12 16.26
C ALA A 15 48.01 -5.42 15.65
N ILE A 16 47.13 -6.18 15.00
CA ILE A 16 45.81 -5.68 14.59
C ILE A 16 45.00 -5.55 15.88
N GLY A 17 44.80 -4.32 16.33
CA GLY A 17 43.94 -4.03 17.47
C GLY A 17 42.50 -4.38 17.14
N VAL A 18 42.00 -5.48 17.71
CA VAL A 18 40.56 -5.79 17.70
C VAL A 18 39.93 -5.01 18.84
N SER A 19 39.10 -4.03 18.50
CA SER A 19 38.21 -3.38 19.47
C SER A 19 36.81 -4.00 19.38
N ALA A 20 36.16 -4.17 20.53
CA ALA A 20 34.77 -4.56 20.64
C ALA A 20 34.04 -3.54 21.50
N LEU A 21 32.75 -3.34 21.21
CA LEU A 21 31.86 -2.54 22.05
C LEU A 21 31.04 -3.48 22.92
N ASP A 22 31.17 -3.33 24.24
CA ASP A 22 30.31 -4.04 25.18
C ASP A 22 28.91 -3.42 25.16
N ILE A 23 27.95 -4.17 24.64
CA ILE A 23 26.54 -3.79 24.63
C ILE A 23 25.78 -4.72 25.57
N THR A 24 25.09 -4.15 26.56
CA THR A 24 24.15 -4.90 27.40
C THR A 24 22.77 -4.89 26.76
N VAL A 25 22.27 -6.07 26.37
CA VAL A 25 20.90 -6.24 25.87
C VAL A 25 20.01 -6.74 27.02
N PRO A 26 18.95 -6.00 27.40
CA PRO A 26 18.01 -6.47 28.42
C PRO A 26 17.38 -7.81 28.04
N LEU A 27 17.31 -8.76 28.97
CA LEU A 27 16.68 -10.08 28.73
C LEU A 27 15.15 -10.00 28.69
N THR A 28 14.57 -8.87 29.08
CA THR A 28 13.13 -8.62 29.07
C THR A 28 12.84 -7.24 28.50
N ALA A 29 11.75 -7.12 27.75
CA ALA A 29 11.31 -5.85 27.22
C ALA A 29 10.95 -4.87 28.38
N PRO A 30 11.30 -3.57 28.28
CA PRO A 30 10.90 -2.57 29.27
C PRO A 30 9.38 -2.47 29.40
N SER A 31 8.87 -2.03 30.57
CA SER A 31 7.42 -1.84 30.79
C SER A 31 6.78 -0.79 29.87
N SER A 32 7.59 0.12 29.31
CA SER A 32 7.17 1.11 28.31
C SER A 32 7.14 0.57 26.87
N SER A 33 7.63 -0.64 26.64
CA SER A 33 7.62 -1.24 25.31
C SER A 33 6.20 -1.56 24.85
N ARG A 34 5.99 -1.47 23.54
CA ARG A 34 4.75 -1.91 22.88
C ARG A 34 5.06 -3.14 22.04
N PRO A 35 4.16 -4.15 22.01
CA PRO A 35 4.34 -5.29 21.12
C PRO A 35 4.31 -4.81 19.66
N ILE A 36 5.17 -5.38 18.83
CA ILE A 36 5.12 -5.19 17.38
C ILE A 36 3.99 -6.09 16.85
N ALA A 37 3.11 -5.52 16.03
CA ALA A 37 2.03 -6.27 15.42
C ALA A 37 2.59 -7.39 14.51
N ARG A 38 1.91 -8.53 14.44
CA ARG A 38 2.39 -9.70 13.66
C ARG A 38 2.46 -9.41 12.16
N ASP A 39 1.60 -8.52 11.70
CA ASP A 39 1.45 -8.03 10.34
C ASP A 39 2.15 -6.67 10.12
N HIS A 40 3.11 -6.31 10.98
CA HIS A 40 3.84 -5.04 10.88
C HIS A 40 4.53 -4.85 9.52
N VAL A 41 4.99 -5.94 8.90
CA VAL A 41 5.45 -5.94 7.50
C VAL A 41 4.29 -6.33 6.61
N SER A 42 3.93 -5.44 5.69
CA SER A 42 2.75 -5.55 4.83
C SER A 42 3.05 -5.06 3.41
N PHE A 43 2.15 -5.33 2.46
CA PHE A 43 2.33 -4.99 1.05
C PHE A 43 1.49 -3.79 0.62
N SER A 44 2.07 -2.92 -0.20
CA SER A 44 1.34 -1.95 -1.02
C SER A 44 1.51 -2.33 -2.48
N LEU A 45 0.39 -2.51 -3.19
CA LEU A 45 0.35 -2.96 -4.59
C LEU A 45 -0.37 -1.93 -5.44
N GLU A 46 0.17 -1.67 -6.63
CA GLU A 46 -0.51 -0.88 -7.65
C GLU A 46 -1.79 -1.58 -8.12
N GLN A 47 -2.86 -0.79 -8.26
CA GLN A 47 -4.16 -1.26 -8.70
C GLN A 47 -4.14 -1.70 -10.16
N ASP A 48 -3.36 -1.07 -11.04
CA ASP A 48 -3.27 -1.45 -12.47
C ASP A 48 -2.77 -2.89 -12.71
N ARG A 49 -2.09 -3.50 -11.74
CA ARG A 49 -1.55 -4.87 -11.81
C ARG A 49 -2.19 -5.85 -10.82
N TRP A 50 -3.28 -5.48 -10.16
CA TRP A 50 -3.89 -6.34 -9.13
C TRP A 50 -4.16 -7.77 -9.60
N LEU A 51 -4.62 -7.96 -10.83
CA LEU A 51 -4.91 -9.30 -11.38
C LEU A 51 -3.65 -10.15 -11.63
N ASP A 52 -2.47 -9.52 -11.79
CA ASP A 52 -1.19 -10.24 -11.85
C ASP A 52 -0.87 -10.86 -10.47
N TRP A 53 -1.33 -10.23 -9.38
CA TRP A 53 -1.13 -10.69 -8.01
C TRP A 53 -2.21 -11.65 -7.55
N SER A 54 -3.49 -11.28 -7.63
CA SER A 54 -4.59 -12.12 -7.15
C SER A 54 -4.85 -13.33 -8.05
N GLY A 55 -4.59 -13.17 -9.35
CA GLY A 55 -5.08 -14.04 -10.40
C GLY A 55 -6.49 -13.63 -10.86
N ALA A 56 -6.80 -13.96 -12.13
CA ALA A 56 -8.06 -13.60 -12.75
C ALA A 56 -9.07 -14.77 -12.73
N THR A 57 -8.93 -15.74 -13.64
CA THR A 57 -9.81 -16.91 -13.73
C THR A 57 -9.52 -17.96 -12.67
N SER A 58 -8.29 -18.00 -12.18
CA SER A 58 -7.84 -18.84 -11.08
C SER A 58 -6.89 -18.04 -10.19
N ARG A 59 -6.81 -18.43 -8.92
CA ARG A 59 -5.86 -17.88 -7.95
C ARG A 59 -4.43 -17.98 -8.48
N ASN A 60 -3.65 -16.92 -8.27
CA ASN A 60 -2.21 -16.98 -8.44
C ASN A 60 -1.58 -17.74 -7.26
N GLU A 61 -1.22 -19.00 -7.48
CA GLU A 61 -0.64 -19.86 -6.44
C GLU A 61 0.71 -19.34 -5.92
N PHE A 62 1.51 -18.66 -6.74
CA PHE A 62 2.78 -18.09 -6.28
C PHE A 62 2.55 -17.00 -5.23
N PHE A 63 1.65 -16.05 -5.52
CA PHE A 63 1.35 -14.98 -4.59
C PHE A 63 0.66 -15.52 -3.34
N TYR A 64 -0.31 -16.41 -3.50
CA TYR A 64 -1.00 -17.05 -2.37
C TYR A 64 -0.02 -17.78 -1.44
N ASN A 65 0.84 -18.64 -1.98
CA ASN A 65 1.82 -19.39 -1.18
C ASN A 65 2.84 -18.46 -0.51
N THR A 66 3.19 -17.35 -1.14
CA THR A 66 4.05 -16.32 -0.53
C THR A 66 3.39 -15.74 0.73
N LEU A 67 2.14 -15.31 0.61
CA LEU A 67 1.39 -14.74 1.73
C LEU A 67 1.10 -15.79 2.82
N ASP A 68 0.80 -17.02 2.44
CA ASP A 68 0.55 -18.11 3.38
C ASP A 68 1.81 -18.53 4.14
N ASN A 69 2.97 -18.58 3.48
CA ASN A 69 4.25 -18.81 4.16
C ASN A 69 4.54 -17.70 5.19
N LEU A 70 4.29 -16.44 4.84
CA LEU A 70 4.42 -15.32 5.80
C LEU A 70 3.44 -15.46 6.96
N LYS A 71 2.20 -15.89 6.69
CA LYS A 71 1.20 -16.20 7.72
C LYS A 71 1.67 -17.30 8.66
N GLN A 72 2.26 -18.38 8.14
CA GLN A 72 2.77 -19.48 8.97
C GLN A 72 3.93 -19.04 9.88
N LEU A 73 4.75 -18.09 9.44
CA LEU A 73 5.86 -17.54 10.23
C LEU A 73 5.40 -16.52 11.28
N ALA A 74 4.52 -15.60 10.88
CA ALA A 74 4.10 -14.47 11.73
C ALA A 74 2.84 -14.78 12.57
N GLY A 75 2.08 -15.81 12.22
CA GLY A 75 0.80 -16.16 12.82
C GLY A 75 -0.41 -15.39 12.27
N LEU A 76 -0.19 -14.40 11.38
CA LEU A 76 -1.21 -13.65 10.64
C LEU A 76 -0.68 -13.33 9.24
N PRO A 77 -1.53 -13.31 8.20
CA PRO A 77 -1.10 -12.86 6.88
C PRO A 77 -0.73 -11.37 6.94
N PRO A 78 0.21 -10.91 6.10
CA PRO A 78 0.47 -9.48 5.94
C PRO A 78 -0.80 -8.77 5.43
N GLN A 79 -0.98 -7.51 5.83
CA GLN A 79 -2.03 -6.66 5.26
C GLN A 79 -1.68 -6.31 3.82
N ILE A 80 -2.69 -6.03 3.02
CA ILE A 80 -2.52 -5.64 1.61
C ILE A 80 -3.24 -4.34 1.35
N ARG A 81 -2.48 -3.30 0.99
CA ARG A 81 -2.99 -2.03 0.48
C ARG A 81 -2.97 -2.05 -1.04
N ILE A 82 -4.13 -2.00 -1.68
CA ILE A 82 -4.29 -2.01 -3.15
C ILE A 82 -4.71 -0.61 -3.57
N GLY A 83 -3.89 0.04 -4.38
CA GLY A 83 -4.13 1.43 -4.78
C GLY A 83 -2.90 2.04 -5.44
N ALA A 84 -2.26 2.97 -4.72
CA ALA A 84 -1.12 3.76 -5.18
C ALA A 84 -1.50 4.66 -6.37
N ASN A 85 -0.56 5.09 -7.22
CA ASN A 85 -0.87 6.10 -8.22
C ASN A 85 -1.94 5.62 -9.21
N SER A 86 -1.88 4.34 -9.61
CA SER A 86 -2.83 3.77 -10.58
C SER A 86 -4.29 3.76 -10.10
N GLN A 87 -4.54 3.90 -8.79
CA GLN A 87 -5.90 4.06 -8.27
C GLN A 87 -6.56 5.34 -8.80
N ASP A 88 -5.79 6.41 -9.01
CA ASP A 88 -6.26 7.72 -9.49
C ASP A 88 -6.46 7.75 -11.02
N ASN A 89 -6.17 6.63 -11.68
CA ASN A 89 -6.48 6.36 -13.08
C ASN A 89 -7.56 5.28 -13.25
N THR A 90 -8.15 4.78 -12.16
CA THR A 90 -9.15 3.71 -12.20
C THR A 90 -10.56 4.25 -12.38
N ASN A 91 -11.32 3.61 -13.28
CA ASN A 91 -12.73 3.87 -13.55
C ASN A 91 -13.54 2.55 -13.59
N PHE A 92 -14.84 2.66 -13.41
CA PHE A 92 -15.76 1.52 -13.38
C PHE A 92 -16.60 1.45 -14.65
N ASN A 93 -16.72 0.26 -15.23
CA ASN A 93 -17.63 -0.01 -16.33
C ASN A 93 -18.44 -1.29 -16.06
N PRO A 94 -19.77 -1.20 -15.85
CA PRO A 94 -20.61 -2.38 -15.60
C PRO A 94 -20.68 -3.34 -16.79
N GLY A 95 -20.31 -2.88 -18.00
CA GLY A 95 -20.24 -3.73 -19.19
C GLY A 95 -19.03 -4.68 -19.19
N ILE A 96 -18.02 -4.45 -18.36
CA ILE A 96 -16.88 -5.38 -18.22
C ILE A 96 -17.32 -6.55 -17.34
N GLN A 97 -17.49 -7.70 -17.99
CA GLN A 97 -17.88 -8.95 -17.33
C GLN A 97 -16.64 -9.76 -16.97
N GLY A 98 -16.65 -10.37 -15.77
CA GLY A 98 -15.54 -11.20 -15.30
C GLY A 98 -14.36 -10.42 -14.71
N PRO A 99 -13.30 -11.13 -14.26
CA PRO A 99 -12.12 -10.56 -13.63
C PRO A 99 -11.16 -9.99 -14.68
N ILE A 100 -11.57 -8.88 -15.30
CA ILE A 100 -10.82 -8.21 -16.37
C ILE A 100 -10.51 -6.77 -15.94
N ALA A 101 -9.29 -6.33 -16.24
CA ALA A 101 -8.89 -4.93 -16.22
C ALA A 101 -8.48 -4.50 -17.63
N GLN A 102 -9.15 -3.48 -18.17
CA GLN A 102 -8.74 -2.85 -19.43
C GLN A 102 -7.76 -1.72 -19.09
N THR A 103 -6.48 -1.99 -19.29
CA THR A 103 -5.39 -1.08 -18.92
C THR A 103 -4.73 -0.47 -20.14
N VAL A 104 -4.38 0.82 -20.07
CA VAL A 104 -3.55 1.48 -21.08
C VAL A 104 -2.24 1.92 -20.44
N PHE A 105 -1.15 1.26 -20.80
CA PHE A 105 0.19 1.63 -20.35
C PHE A 105 0.88 2.52 -21.38
N PRO A 106 1.67 3.51 -20.94
CA PRO A 106 2.72 4.11 -21.76
C PRO A 106 3.72 3.05 -22.25
N ASP A 107 4.48 3.37 -23.30
CA ASP A 107 5.66 2.57 -23.65
C ASP A 107 6.68 2.59 -22.51
N TYR A 108 7.27 1.44 -22.23
CA TYR A 108 8.36 1.35 -21.27
C TYR A 108 9.60 2.07 -21.81
N THR A 109 10.41 2.60 -20.90
CA THR A 109 11.72 3.18 -21.24
C THR A 109 12.78 2.57 -20.33
N GLN A 110 14.06 2.80 -20.64
CA GLN A 110 15.14 2.37 -19.74
C GLN A 110 15.01 2.96 -18.33
N ASN A 111 14.50 4.19 -18.23
CA ASN A 111 14.33 4.90 -16.96
C ASN A 111 13.02 4.52 -16.25
N VAL A 112 12.02 4.05 -17.00
CA VAL A 112 10.70 3.62 -16.50
C VAL A 112 10.36 2.27 -17.14
N PRO A 113 10.97 1.17 -16.68
CA PRO A 113 10.76 -0.16 -17.27
C PRO A 113 9.36 -0.72 -17.00
N TYR A 114 8.71 -0.25 -15.92
CA TYR A 114 7.35 -0.63 -15.53
C TYR A 114 6.52 0.65 -15.37
N PRO A 115 6.02 1.24 -16.47
CA PRO A 115 5.22 2.44 -16.38
C PRO A 115 3.87 2.13 -15.72
N GLU A 116 3.34 3.12 -15.01
CA GLU A 116 1.98 3.10 -14.47
C GLU A 116 0.95 3.21 -15.59
N ALA A 117 -0.20 2.55 -15.44
CA ALA A 117 -1.29 2.69 -16.38
C ALA A 117 -1.89 4.12 -16.37
N LYS A 118 -2.04 4.71 -17.56
CA LYS A 118 -2.76 5.97 -17.78
C LYS A 118 -4.27 5.82 -17.65
N SER A 119 -4.79 4.60 -17.74
CA SER A 119 -6.20 4.28 -17.63
C SER A 119 -6.35 2.84 -17.17
N VAL A 120 -7.22 2.62 -16.19
CA VAL A 120 -7.61 1.30 -15.69
C VAL A 120 -9.14 1.25 -15.66
N VAL A 121 -9.77 0.46 -16.52
CA VAL A 121 -11.24 0.30 -16.53
C VAL A 121 -11.60 -1.11 -16.10
N VAL A 122 -12.37 -1.22 -15.02
CA VAL A 122 -12.67 -2.49 -14.36
C VAL A 122 -14.17 -2.68 -14.14
N GLY A 123 -14.59 -3.94 -13.98
CA GLY A 123 -15.94 -4.33 -13.59
C GLY A 123 -15.96 -5.08 -12.26
N ASP A 124 -17.13 -5.60 -11.88
CA ASP A 124 -17.32 -6.29 -10.58
C ASP A 124 -16.39 -7.50 -10.39
N GLY A 125 -16.09 -8.24 -11.44
CA GLY A 125 -15.23 -9.42 -11.35
C GLY A 125 -13.79 -9.10 -10.92
N TYR A 126 -13.30 -7.89 -11.21
CA TYR A 126 -11.95 -7.46 -10.82
C TYR A 126 -11.79 -7.43 -9.30
N PHE A 127 -12.70 -6.77 -8.59
CA PHE A 127 -12.67 -6.69 -7.12
C PHE A 127 -13.00 -8.03 -6.47
N ALA A 128 -13.85 -8.83 -7.11
CA ALA A 128 -14.22 -10.14 -6.63
C ALA A 128 -13.04 -11.14 -6.57
N THR A 129 -11.90 -10.84 -7.22
CA THR A 129 -10.66 -11.65 -7.08
C THR A 129 -10.01 -11.54 -5.70
N ALA A 130 -10.46 -10.61 -4.84
CA ALA A 130 -10.10 -10.60 -3.42
C ALA A 130 -10.39 -11.94 -2.72
N ARG A 131 -11.35 -12.73 -3.24
CA ARG A 131 -11.66 -14.09 -2.75
C ARG A 131 -10.48 -15.06 -2.80
N PHE A 132 -9.47 -14.76 -3.61
CA PHE A 132 -8.26 -15.59 -3.76
C PHE A 132 -7.20 -15.32 -2.72
N LEU A 133 -7.37 -14.32 -1.84
CA LEU A 133 -6.46 -14.06 -0.75
C LEU A 133 -6.49 -15.18 0.31
N PRO A 134 -5.41 -15.37 1.08
CA PRO A 134 -5.41 -16.25 2.24
C PRO A 134 -6.49 -15.91 3.24
N ARG A 135 -6.85 -16.92 4.04
CA ARG A 135 -7.78 -16.74 5.15
C ARG A 135 -7.24 -15.67 6.11
N ASP A 136 -8.14 -14.86 6.66
CA ASP A 136 -7.86 -13.82 7.65
C ASP A 136 -7.01 -12.65 7.10
N THR A 137 -6.94 -12.46 5.78
CA THR A 137 -6.24 -11.33 5.17
C THR A 137 -7.01 -10.02 5.36
N HIS A 138 -6.30 -8.99 5.82
CA HIS A 138 -6.82 -7.63 5.97
C HIS A 138 -6.43 -6.78 4.76
N VAL A 139 -7.40 -6.05 4.21
CA VAL A 139 -7.27 -5.31 2.95
C VAL A 139 -7.62 -3.84 3.13
N ILE A 140 -6.82 -2.98 2.51
CA ILE A 140 -7.09 -1.55 2.35
C ILE A 140 -7.19 -1.27 0.85
N TRP A 141 -8.25 -0.60 0.40
CA TRP A 141 -8.48 -0.39 -1.03
C TRP A 141 -8.65 1.09 -1.41
N GLY A 142 -7.96 1.49 -2.47
CA GLY A 142 -8.00 2.82 -3.05
C GLY A 142 -9.18 3.08 -3.99
N VAL A 143 -9.65 4.32 -4.00
CA VAL A 143 -10.57 4.85 -5.01
C VAL A 143 -10.07 6.17 -5.56
N ASN A 144 -10.44 6.43 -6.80
CA ASN A 144 -9.94 7.53 -7.60
C ASN A 144 -10.40 8.90 -7.04
N LEU A 145 -9.47 9.76 -6.65
CA LEU A 145 -9.73 11.18 -6.44
C LEU A 145 -9.09 12.03 -7.56
N GLY A 146 -8.00 11.56 -8.15
CA GLY A 146 -7.21 12.28 -9.15
C GLY A 146 -8.03 12.72 -10.36
N GLN A 147 -8.99 11.93 -10.85
CA GLN A 147 -9.88 12.34 -11.95
C GLN A 147 -11.06 13.22 -11.52
N ASN A 148 -11.25 13.44 -10.22
CA ASN A 148 -12.37 14.18 -9.63
C ASN A 148 -13.77 13.72 -10.11
N ASN A 149 -13.91 12.44 -10.44
CA ASN A 149 -15.17 11.87 -10.91
C ASN A 149 -15.84 11.09 -9.78
N LEU A 150 -16.72 11.76 -9.04
CA LEU A 150 -17.43 11.17 -7.91
C LEU A 150 -18.20 9.91 -8.31
N THR A 151 -18.87 9.92 -9.47
CA THR A 151 -19.67 8.78 -9.95
C THR A 151 -18.78 7.55 -10.17
N ALA A 152 -17.62 7.72 -10.80
CA ALA A 152 -16.68 6.62 -11.02
C ALA A 152 -16.25 5.98 -9.69
N SER A 153 -15.83 6.81 -8.73
CA SER A 153 -15.34 6.34 -7.43
C SER A 153 -16.43 5.74 -6.56
N TYR A 154 -17.65 6.28 -6.65
CA TYR A 154 -18.84 5.70 -6.04
C TYR A 154 -19.13 4.30 -6.58
N LEU A 155 -19.08 4.11 -7.90
CA LEU A 155 -19.31 2.80 -8.53
C LEU A 155 -18.20 1.80 -8.19
N VAL A 156 -16.93 2.24 -8.15
CA VAL A 156 -15.81 1.42 -7.64
C VAL A 156 -16.07 1.01 -6.19
N ALA A 157 -16.46 1.94 -5.32
CA ALA A 157 -16.76 1.63 -3.92
C ALA A 157 -17.92 0.64 -3.78
N GLN A 158 -18.97 0.76 -4.61
CA GLN A 158 -20.06 -0.22 -4.66
C GLN A 158 -19.55 -1.61 -5.05
N SER A 159 -18.66 -1.67 -6.04
CA SER A 159 -18.09 -2.92 -6.51
C SER A 159 -17.21 -3.60 -5.46
N ILE A 160 -16.39 -2.82 -4.75
CA ILE A 160 -15.62 -3.28 -3.58
C ILE A 160 -16.58 -3.80 -2.51
N ALA A 161 -17.64 -3.07 -2.17
CA ALA A 161 -18.63 -3.51 -1.18
C ALA A 161 -19.27 -4.85 -1.56
N LYS A 162 -19.63 -5.04 -2.85
CA LYS A 162 -20.14 -6.32 -3.36
C LYS A 162 -19.11 -7.45 -3.21
N ALA A 163 -17.85 -7.20 -3.55
CA ALA A 163 -16.79 -8.19 -3.46
C ALA A 163 -16.60 -8.68 -2.02
N PHE A 164 -16.55 -7.77 -1.04
CA PHE A 164 -16.40 -8.14 0.37
C PHE A 164 -17.67 -8.71 1.03
N ALA A 165 -18.82 -8.63 0.35
CA ALA A 165 -20.03 -9.33 0.74
C ALA A 165 -20.08 -10.79 0.24
N LEU A 166 -19.20 -11.20 -0.67
CA LEU A 166 -19.20 -12.55 -1.24
C LEU A 166 -18.95 -13.62 -0.16
N PRO A 167 -19.65 -14.76 -0.19
CA PRO A 167 -19.42 -15.86 0.73
C PRO A 167 -17.97 -16.33 0.78
N GLU A 168 -17.28 -16.38 -0.36
CA GLU A 168 -15.88 -16.82 -0.44
C GLU A 168 -14.92 -15.86 0.25
N VAL A 169 -15.25 -14.57 0.29
CA VAL A 169 -14.46 -13.55 1.02
C VAL A 169 -14.80 -13.62 2.52
N LYS A 170 -16.10 -13.58 2.86
CA LYS A 170 -16.57 -13.60 4.25
C LYS A 170 -16.22 -14.88 5.01
N ASN A 171 -16.42 -16.05 4.40
CA ASN A 171 -16.15 -17.33 5.04
C ASN A 171 -14.66 -17.56 5.28
N ASN A 172 -13.82 -16.93 4.45
CA ASN A 172 -12.37 -16.92 4.64
C ASN A 172 -11.91 -15.82 5.61
N GLY A 173 -12.81 -15.05 6.23
CA GLY A 173 -12.42 -14.00 7.17
C GLY A 173 -11.58 -12.88 6.54
N ILE A 174 -11.68 -12.68 5.23
CA ILE A 174 -10.99 -11.59 4.55
C ILE A 174 -11.77 -10.30 4.83
N VAL A 175 -11.09 -9.29 5.36
CA VAL A 175 -11.72 -8.05 5.87
C VAL A 175 -11.25 -6.85 5.08
N LEU A 176 -12.18 -5.98 4.70
CA LEU A 176 -11.87 -4.62 4.23
C LEU A 176 -11.74 -3.71 5.46
N ASP A 177 -10.52 -3.37 5.84
CA ASP A 177 -10.24 -2.50 6.98
C ASP A 177 -10.28 -1.02 6.59
N GLY A 178 -9.86 -0.72 5.36
CA GLY A 178 -9.55 0.64 4.96
C GLY A 178 -10.04 0.99 3.57
N MET A 179 -10.58 2.19 3.44
CA MET A 179 -10.73 2.88 2.15
C MET A 179 -9.77 4.05 2.08
N ILE A 180 -9.05 4.19 0.97
CA ILE A 180 -8.22 5.36 0.67
C ILE A 180 -8.89 6.12 -0.48
N ILE A 181 -9.04 7.43 -0.34
CA ILE A 181 -9.60 8.31 -1.40
C ILE A 181 -8.48 9.22 -1.88
N GLY A 182 -7.96 8.95 -3.08
CA GLY A 182 -6.79 9.66 -3.61
C GLY A 182 -5.46 9.18 -3.04
N ASN A 183 -4.45 9.10 -3.90
CA ASN A 183 -3.08 8.78 -3.55
C ASN A 183 -2.22 10.02 -3.73
N GLU A 184 -1.46 10.39 -2.71
CA GLU A 184 -0.52 11.50 -2.74
C GLU A 184 -1.12 12.80 -3.33
N PRO A 185 -2.26 13.27 -2.80
CA PRO A 185 -2.97 14.42 -3.38
C PRO A 185 -2.16 15.71 -3.36
N ASP A 186 -1.14 15.83 -2.51
CA ASP A 186 -0.13 16.90 -2.57
C ASP A 186 0.64 16.96 -3.90
N LEU A 187 0.71 15.86 -4.64
CA LEU A 187 1.33 15.79 -5.96
C LEU A 187 0.35 16.06 -7.11
N PHE A 188 -0.95 16.22 -6.85
CA PHE A 188 -1.96 16.43 -7.90
C PHE A 188 -1.70 17.62 -8.83
N PRO A 189 -1.19 18.77 -8.35
CA PRO A 189 -0.78 19.87 -9.22
C PRO A 189 0.38 19.52 -10.16
N ASN A 190 1.22 18.54 -9.79
CA ASN A 190 2.44 18.18 -10.52
C ASN A 190 2.23 17.03 -11.51
N ASN A 191 1.28 16.14 -11.24
CA ASN A 191 0.97 14.98 -12.10
C ASN A 191 -0.25 15.21 -13.02
N GLY A 192 -0.83 16.41 -13.00
CA GLY A 192 -1.89 16.82 -13.92
C GLY A 192 -3.31 16.47 -13.45
N HIS A 193 -3.49 15.91 -12.26
CA HIS A 193 -4.81 15.68 -11.68
C HIS A 193 -5.53 16.96 -11.26
N ARG A 194 -4.77 17.99 -10.86
CA ARG A 194 -5.32 19.30 -10.49
C ARG A 194 -4.50 20.44 -11.12
N PRO A 195 -5.08 21.62 -11.32
CA PRO A 195 -4.33 22.78 -11.79
C PRO A 195 -3.36 23.29 -10.72
N SER A 196 -2.37 24.07 -11.15
CA SER A 196 -1.51 24.82 -10.25
C SER A 196 -2.33 25.72 -9.32
N GLY A 197 -1.93 25.81 -8.04
CA GLY A 197 -2.64 26.55 -6.99
C GLY A 197 -3.70 25.75 -6.25
N TRP A 198 -4.00 24.52 -6.66
CA TRP A 198 -4.84 23.62 -5.88
C TRP A 198 -4.16 23.27 -4.54
N ASN A 199 -4.91 23.34 -3.44
CA ASN A 199 -4.36 23.30 -2.09
C ASN A 199 -5.17 22.41 -1.12
N VAL A 200 -4.71 22.32 0.13
CA VAL A 200 -5.31 21.48 1.18
C VAL A 200 -6.77 21.77 1.47
N THR A 201 -7.20 23.03 1.39
CA THR A 201 -8.58 23.41 1.67
C THR A 201 -9.50 22.84 0.58
N GLN A 202 -9.05 22.87 -0.68
CA GLN A 202 -9.75 22.25 -1.79
C GLN A 202 -9.72 20.73 -1.68
N TYR A 203 -8.58 20.14 -1.35
CA TYR A 203 -8.46 18.70 -1.04
C TYR A 203 -9.48 18.26 0.00
N ILE A 204 -9.54 18.92 1.16
CA ILE A 204 -10.44 18.54 2.26
C ILE A 204 -11.91 18.64 1.80
N SER A 205 -12.26 19.67 1.03
CA SER A 205 -13.62 19.83 0.49
C SER A 205 -14.01 18.69 -0.47
N GLU A 206 -13.13 18.37 -1.42
CA GLU A 206 -13.34 17.28 -2.38
C GLU A 206 -13.37 15.92 -1.65
N TRP A 207 -12.39 15.67 -0.79
CA TRP A 207 -12.29 14.43 -0.03
C TRP A 207 -13.52 14.18 0.84
N LYS A 208 -14.04 15.20 1.55
CA LYS A 208 -15.27 15.10 2.34
C LYS A 208 -16.48 14.74 1.47
N THR A 209 -16.56 15.30 0.27
CA THR A 209 -17.64 14.99 -0.69
C THR A 209 -17.60 13.51 -1.08
N PHE A 210 -16.42 12.99 -1.43
CA PHE A 210 -16.24 11.58 -1.77
C PHE A 210 -16.48 10.67 -0.56
N ALA A 211 -15.90 10.99 0.59
CA ALA A 211 -16.02 10.22 1.82
C ALA A 211 -17.47 10.08 2.28
N SER A 212 -18.28 11.14 2.18
CA SER A 212 -19.71 11.09 2.50
C SER A 212 -20.45 10.06 1.62
N ASN A 213 -20.26 10.13 0.30
CA ASN A 213 -20.91 9.21 -0.64
C ASN A 213 -20.42 7.76 -0.50
N ILE A 214 -19.13 7.56 -0.20
CA ILE A 214 -18.56 6.23 0.04
C ILE A 214 -19.02 5.64 1.37
N THR A 215 -19.20 6.47 2.40
CA THR A 215 -19.77 6.08 3.70
C THR A 215 -21.15 5.46 3.49
N ASP A 216 -21.99 6.07 2.66
CA ASP A 216 -23.34 5.58 2.38
C ASP A 216 -23.36 4.22 1.67
N VAL A 217 -22.39 3.95 0.81
CA VAL A 217 -22.27 2.68 0.08
C VAL A 217 -21.77 1.56 0.98
N LEU A 218 -20.68 1.82 1.70
CA LEU A 218 -20.03 0.82 2.56
C LEU A 218 -20.65 0.71 3.95
N LYS A 219 -21.63 1.57 4.27
CA LYS A 219 -22.27 1.67 5.59
C LYS A 219 -21.24 1.87 6.71
N ILE A 220 -20.21 2.68 6.43
CA ILE A 220 -19.17 3.01 7.41
C ILE A 220 -19.83 3.74 8.58
N SER A 221 -19.52 3.32 9.79
CA SER A 221 -20.07 3.87 11.02
C SER A 221 -19.04 3.82 12.14
N SER A 222 -19.37 4.27 13.35
CA SER A 222 -18.46 4.16 14.49
C SER A 222 -18.12 2.70 14.82
N THR A 223 -19.04 1.77 14.58
CA THR A 223 -18.88 0.33 14.89
C THR A 223 -18.44 -0.53 13.70
N SER A 224 -18.38 0.00 12.48
CA SER A 224 -17.87 -0.74 11.32
C SER A 224 -16.37 -1.04 11.49
N THR A 225 -15.92 -2.19 10.98
CA THR A 225 -14.49 -2.50 10.88
C THR A 225 -13.82 -1.61 9.83
N THR A 226 -14.47 -1.45 8.67
CA THR A 226 -14.00 -0.56 7.60
C THR A 226 -13.98 0.89 8.05
N LYS A 227 -12.84 1.56 7.90
CA LYS A 227 -12.61 3.00 8.16
C LYS A 227 -11.97 3.67 6.95
N PHE A 228 -11.86 5.00 6.99
CA PHE A 228 -11.04 5.73 6.03
C PHE A 228 -9.59 5.83 6.50
N TRP A 229 -8.67 5.57 5.58
CA TRP A 229 -7.25 5.85 5.72
C TRP A 229 -6.96 7.13 4.93
N ALA A 230 -7.13 8.26 5.61
CA ALA A 230 -7.04 9.59 5.01
C ALA A 230 -5.60 10.12 4.98
N ALA A 231 -5.41 11.25 4.31
CA ALA A 231 -4.13 11.99 4.29
C ALA A 231 -2.96 11.14 3.78
N ALA A 232 -3.18 10.39 2.70
CA ALA A 232 -2.14 9.62 2.00
C ALA A 232 -1.19 10.53 1.20
N PHE A 233 -0.61 11.54 1.83
CA PHE A 233 0.29 12.52 1.20
C PHE A 233 1.69 11.94 0.96
N ALA A 234 2.37 12.36 -0.12
CA ALA A 234 3.76 11.97 -0.41
C ALA A 234 4.76 12.63 0.55
N GLY A 235 4.51 13.89 0.87
CA GLY A 235 5.32 14.68 1.76
C GLY A 235 4.77 14.75 3.19
N SER A 236 5.66 14.79 4.17
CA SER A 236 5.36 15.30 5.51
C SER A 236 6.26 16.50 5.79
N SER A 237 5.70 17.62 6.26
CA SER A 237 6.50 18.81 6.59
C SER A 237 6.04 19.43 7.90
N TYR A 238 6.98 19.79 8.77
CA TYR A 238 6.71 20.56 10.00
C TYR A 238 6.45 22.05 9.73
N ALA A 239 6.60 22.51 8.48
CA ALA A 239 6.29 23.87 8.08
C ALA A 239 4.79 24.00 7.76
N ASN A 240 4.22 25.18 8.01
CA ASN A 240 2.81 25.54 7.76
C ASN A 240 2.32 25.41 6.30
N TYR A 241 3.16 24.87 5.41
CA TYR A 241 2.89 24.64 3.99
C TYR A 241 2.89 23.15 3.60
N GLY A 242 3.16 22.25 4.54
CA GLY A 242 3.11 20.80 4.30
C GLY A 242 1.76 20.21 4.64
N LEU A 243 1.28 19.30 3.79
CA LEU A 243 0.08 18.52 4.09
C LEU A 243 0.46 17.46 5.13
N THR A 244 0.15 17.70 6.41
CA THR A 244 0.44 16.72 7.47
C THR A 244 -0.85 16.06 7.96
N SER A 245 -0.71 14.81 8.42
CA SER A 245 -1.74 14.04 9.11
C SER A 245 -2.20 14.64 10.45
N HIS A 246 -1.67 15.81 10.85
CA HIS A 246 -2.03 16.54 12.08
C HIS A 246 -3.22 17.48 11.94
N THR A 247 -3.92 17.47 10.80
CA THR A 247 -5.22 18.14 10.73
C THR A 247 -6.26 17.18 11.26
N THR A 248 -6.55 17.25 12.56
CA THR A 248 -7.67 16.53 13.18
C THR A 248 -8.95 16.92 12.46
N VAL A 249 -9.44 16.05 11.59
CA VAL A 249 -10.78 16.18 11.01
C VAL A 249 -11.74 15.64 12.07
N THR A 250 -12.24 16.52 12.92
CA THR A 250 -13.47 16.29 13.69
C THR A 250 -14.68 16.27 12.78
#